data_AF-H8GVX0-F1
#
_entry.id   AF-H8GVX0-F1
#
_cell.length_a   1.000
_cell.length_b   1.000
_cell.length_c   1.000
_cell.angle_alpha   90.00
_cell.angle_beta   90.00
_cell.angle_gamma   90.00
#
_symmetry.space_group_name_H-M   'P 1'
#
loop_
_entity.id
_entity.type
_entity.pdbx_description
1 polymer ?
#
loop_
_entity_poly.entity_id
_entity_poly.type
_entity_poly.pdbx_seq_one_letter_code
_entity_poly.pdbx_strand_id
1 'polypeptide(L)'
;MPVVYHLVLAVTHLPVYLRGMRVEVHGREHVPAPGTPLVVAAKHVSGLDPFLVARALPPGRFLQFMAKKELFGPVIGPIISAGGSFPVDRETNDVGAIRNSLRILARGGTVGIFPEGTRGGQELHGGVALIAAKARAPILPVGLSRQGRRWVVRFGEPLSARGGIKAVTAALGEQLDRLSRPEH
;
A
#
# COMPACT_ATOMS: atom_id res chain seq x y z
N MET A 1 -9.36 -9.13 16.20
CA MET A 1 -9.08 -7.87 15.47
C MET A 1 -9.18 -7.95 13.93
N PRO A 2 -10.17 -8.68 13.35
CA PRO A 2 -10.70 -8.32 12.03
C PRO A 2 -11.78 -7.24 12.09
N VAL A 3 -12.63 -7.29 13.13
CA VAL A 3 -13.80 -6.39 13.28
C VAL A 3 -13.38 -4.92 13.36
N VAL A 4 -12.40 -4.60 14.21
CA VAL A 4 -11.89 -3.22 14.36
C VAL A 4 -11.29 -2.71 13.04
N TYR A 5 -10.52 -3.54 12.35
CA TYR A 5 -9.95 -3.20 11.04
C TYR A 5 -11.06 -2.88 10.01
N HIS A 6 -12.07 -3.76 9.91
CA HIS A 6 -13.20 -3.54 9.01
C HIS A 6 -14.04 -2.32 9.41
N LEU A 7 -14.20 -2.04 10.70
CA LEU A 7 -14.86 -0.84 11.20
C LEU A 7 -14.10 0.42 10.76
N VAL A 8 -12.78 0.46 10.93
CA VAL A 8 -11.95 1.58 10.47
C VAL A 8 -12.09 1.78 8.97
N LEU A 9 -12.04 0.70 8.18
CA LEU A 9 -12.27 0.80 6.73
C LEU A 9 -13.67 1.31 6.39
N ALA A 10 -14.71 0.86 7.09
CA ALA A 10 -16.08 1.32 6.88
C ALA A 10 -16.24 2.81 7.20
N VAL A 11 -15.74 3.26 8.36
CA VAL A 11 -15.80 4.65 8.80
C VAL A 11 -15.01 5.57 7.86
N THR A 12 -13.82 5.16 7.42
CA THR A 12 -13.00 5.96 6.49
C THR A 12 -13.59 6.03 5.07
N HIS A 13 -14.36 5.01 4.66
CA HIS A 13 -15.06 5.01 3.36
C HIS A 13 -16.43 5.70 3.40
N LEU A 14 -17.05 5.84 4.57
CA LEU A 14 -18.37 6.46 4.67
C LEU A 14 -18.42 7.87 4.07
N PRO A 15 -17.44 8.79 4.31
CA PRO A 15 -17.42 10.10 3.66
C PRO A 15 -17.21 10.04 2.15
N VAL A 16 -16.62 8.96 1.62
CA VAL A 16 -16.50 8.73 0.17
C VAL A 16 -17.89 8.45 -0.39
N TYR A 17 -18.60 7.50 0.23
CA TYR A 17 -19.96 7.14 -0.16
C TYR A 17 -20.95 8.31 -0.01
N LEU A 18 -20.96 9.00 1.13
CA LEU A 18 -21.88 10.11 1.42
C LEU A 18 -21.69 11.31 0.48
N ARG A 19 -20.49 11.50 -0.09
CA ARG A 19 -20.22 12.53 -1.10
C ARG A 19 -20.59 12.10 -2.52
N GLY A 20 -21.25 10.95 -2.67
CA GLY A 20 -21.59 10.37 -3.97
C GLY A 20 -20.36 9.93 -4.76
N MET A 21 -19.22 9.68 -4.09
CA MET A 21 -18.02 9.17 -4.74
C MET A 21 -18.08 7.66 -4.88
N ARG A 22 -17.59 7.14 -6.01
CA ARG A 22 -17.54 5.69 -6.32
C ARG A 22 -16.10 5.20 -6.31
N VAL A 23 -15.89 3.94 -5.94
CA VAL A 23 -14.59 3.28 -6.00
C VAL A 23 -14.68 2.16 -7.03
N GLU A 24 -13.87 2.24 -8.08
CA GLU A 24 -13.71 1.23 -9.12
C GLU A 24 -12.39 0.50 -8.90
N VAL A 25 -12.42 -0.83 -9.02
CA VAL A 25 -11.26 -1.69 -8.75
C VAL A 25 -11.00 -2.56 -9.99
N HIS A 26 -9.77 -2.51 -10.50
CA HIS A 26 -9.33 -3.29 -11.66
C HIS A 26 -8.12 -4.15 -11.31
N GLY A 27 -7.95 -5.28 -12.01
CA GLY A 27 -6.81 -6.17 -11.84
C GLY A 27 -6.82 -6.96 -10.53
N ARG A 28 -7.98 -7.11 -9.88
CA ARG A 28 -8.07 -7.80 -8.57
C ARG A 28 -7.64 -9.26 -8.66
N GLU A 29 -7.77 -9.86 -9.84
CA GLU A 29 -7.26 -11.18 -10.24
C GLU A 29 -5.73 -11.30 -10.14
N HIS A 30 -4.99 -10.19 -10.22
CA HIS A 30 -3.53 -10.17 -10.04
C HIS A 30 -3.11 -10.31 -8.58
N VAL A 31 -4.03 -10.14 -7.62
CA VAL A 31 -3.69 -10.16 -6.19
C VAL A 31 -3.42 -11.61 -5.76
N PRO A 32 -2.22 -11.94 -5.25
CA PRO A 32 -1.94 -13.29 -4.76
C PRO A 32 -2.92 -13.73 -3.66
N ALA A 33 -3.24 -15.02 -3.57
CA ALA A 33 -4.20 -15.54 -2.59
C ALA A 33 -3.80 -15.23 -1.13
N PRO A 34 -4.75 -15.01 -0.20
CA PRO A 34 -4.46 -14.77 1.22
C PRO A 34 -3.50 -15.83 1.82
N GLY A 35 -2.69 -15.42 2.81
CA GLY A 35 -1.68 -16.29 3.42
C GLY A 35 -0.36 -16.37 2.64
N THR A 36 -0.30 -15.85 1.41
CA THR A 36 0.98 -15.65 0.72
C THR A 36 1.57 -14.26 1.07
N PRO A 37 2.88 -14.17 1.38
CA PRO A 37 3.53 -12.91 1.70
C PRO A 37 3.38 -11.94 0.52
N LEU A 38 3.04 -10.69 0.79
CA LEU A 38 2.83 -9.71 -0.26
C LEU A 38 3.31 -8.32 0.14
N VAL A 39 4.13 -7.71 -0.71
CA VAL A 39 4.45 -6.29 -0.62
C VAL A 39 3.55 -5.54 -1.60
N VAL A 40 2.71 -4.65 -1.09
CA VAL A 40 1.88 -3.76 -1.89
C VAL A 40 2.62 -2.43 -2.01
N ALA A 41 3.01 -2.07 -3.22
CA ALA A 41 3.64 -0.79 -3.51
C ALA A 41 2.62 0.10 -4.24
N ALA A 42 2.22 1.20 -3.62
CA ALA A 42 1.18 2.06 -4.16
C ALA A 42 1.72 3.45 -4.47
N LYS A 43 1.25 4.08 -5.55
CA LYS A 43 1.54 5.49 -5.83
C LYS A 43 0.80 6.39 -4.84
N HIS A 44 1.48 7.37 -4.25
CA HIS A 44 0.88 8.20 -3.21
C HIS A 44 0.26 9.49 -3.75
N VAL A 45 -1.06 9.49 -3.98
CA VAL A 45 -1.84 10.60 -4.56
C VAL A 45 -2.63 11.38 -3.50
N SER A 46 -3.10 10.72 -2.44
CA SER A 46 -3.96 11.33 -1.42
C SER A 46 -3.79 10.72 -0.03
N GLY A 47 -4.37 11.37 0.99
CA GLY A 47 -4.40 10.80 2.34
C GLY A 47 -5.32 9.57 2.48
N LEU A 48 -6.23 9.34 1.51
CA LEU A 48 -7.16 8.21 1.54
C LEU A 48 -6.57 6.93 0.93
N ASP A 49 -5.45 7.02 0.22
CA ASP A 49 -4.86 5.90 -0.52
C ASP A 49 -4.69 4.64 0.34
N PRO A 50 -4.16 4.70 1.58
CA PRO A 50 -3.99 3.50 2.40
C PRO A 50 -5.29 2.74 2.61
N PHE A 51 -6.38 3.48 2.83
CA PHE A 51 -7.70 2.92 3.08
C PHE A 51 -8.34 2.39 1.80
N LEU A 52 -8.25 3.14 0.69
CA LEU A 52 -8.78 2.74 -0.61
C LEU A 52 -8.14 1.42 -1.08
N VAL A 53 -6.81 1.30 -0.97
CA VAL A 53 -6.09 0.07 -1.33
C VAL A 53 -6.47 -1.07 -0.38
N ALA A 54 -6.51 -0.82 0.94
CA ALA A 54 -6.92 -1.81 1.92
C ALA A 54 -8.33 -2.37 1.65
N ARG A 55 -9.27 -1.51 1.24
CA ARG A 55 -10.65 -1.90 0.92
C ARG A 55 -10.79 -2.63 -0.41
N ALA A 56 -9.91 -2.33 -1.38
CA ALA A 56 -9.90 -2.94 -2.71
C ALA A 56 -9.30 -4.36 -2.73
N LEU A 57 -8.46 -4.70 -1.74
CA LEU A 57 -7.91 -6.04 -1.59
C LEU A 57 -9.00 -7.10 -1.35
N PRO A 58 -8.78 -8.36 -1.79
CA PRO A 58 -9.73 -9.43 -1.56
C PRO A 58 -9.89 -9.73 -0.06
N PRO A 59 -11.07 -10.25 0.36
CA PRO A 59 -11.29 -10.67 1.74
C PRO A 59 -10.19 -11.62 2.23
N GLY A 60 -9.83 -11.50 3.52
CA GLY A 60 -8.76 -12.29 4.14
C GLY A 60 -7.35 -11.71 3.96
N ARG A 61 -7.17 -10.63 3.19
CA ARG A 61 -5.92 -9.84 3.19
C ARG A 61 -6.05 -8.59 4.04
N PHE A 62 -5.30 -8.56 5.13
CA PHE A 62 -5.14 -7.37 5.97
C PHE A 62 -3.87 -6.64 5.58
N LEU A 63 -4.03 -5.39 5.15
CA LEU A 63 -2.94 -4.52 4.71
C LEU A 63 -2.39 -3.71 5.88
N GLN A 64 -1.08 -3.79 6.10
CA GLN A 64 -0.37 -3.04 7.13
C GLN A 64 0.60 -2.05 6.49
N PHE A 65 0.23 -0.76 6.47
CA PHE A 65 1.03 0.28 5.82
C PHE A 65 2.15 0.83 6.70
N MET A 66 3.29 1.10 6.08
CA MET A 66 4.35 1.93 6.68
C MET A 66 3.96 3.41 6.62
N ALA A 67 3.71 4.01 7.78
CA ALA A 67 3.30 5.41 7.91
C ALA A 67 4.32 6.23 8.72
N LYS A 68 4.46 7.52 8.41
CA LYS A 68 5.40 8.41 9.09
C LYS A 68 5.10 8.44 10.60
N LYS A 69 6.13 8.30 11.45
CA LYS A 69 5.97 8.20 12.92
C LYS A 69 5.13 9.33 13.54
N GLU A 70 5.18 10.54 12.98
CA GLU A 70 4.48 11.73 13.44
C GLU A 70 2.96 11.64 13.24
N LEU A 71 2.50 10.76 12.34
CA LEU A 71 1.07 10.48 12.17
C LEU A 71 0.48 9.69 13.35
N PHE A 72 1.32 9.11 14.21
CA PHE A 72 0.90 8.32 15.37
C PHE A 72 0.63 9.17 16.62
N GLY A 73 0.35 10.46 16.45
CA GLY A 73 -0.13 11.34 17.51
C GLY A 73 -1.55 10.99 18.01
N PRO A 74 -2.04 11.65 19.07
CA PRO A 74 -3.23 11.23 19.82
C PRO A 74 -4.55 11.24 19.03
N VAL A 75 -4.64 12.02 17.94
CA VAL A 75 -5.87 12.18 17.16
C VAL A 75 -5.98 11.12 16.06
N ILE A 76 -4.97 11.05 15.18
CA ILE A 76 -4.98 10.17 14.00
C ILE A 76 -4.36 8.81 14.30
N GLY A 77 -3.41 8.75 15.24
CA GLY A 77 -2.64 7.56 15.59
C GLY A 77 -3.48 6.34 15.93
N PRO A 78 -4.51 6.44 16.80
CA PRO A 78 -5.38 5.31 17.09
C PRO A 78 -6.08 4.77 15.84
N ILE A 79 -6.53 5.64 14.93
CA ILE A 79 -7.26 5.26 13.71
C ILE A 79 -6.34 4.53 12.74
N ILE A 80 -5.17 5.09 12.44
CA ILE A 80 -4.24 4.47 11.48
C ILE A 80 -3.64 3.17 12.03
N SER A 81 -3.40 3.10 13.35
CA SER A 81 -2.93 1.87 14.02
C SER A 81 -3.99 0.77 13.97
N ALA A 82 -5.25 1.12 14.27
CA ALA A 82 -6.37 0.20 14.16
C ALA A 82 -6.64 -0.24 12.70
N GLY A 83 -6.35 0.63 11.73
CA GLY A 83 -6.31 0.32 10.30
C GLY A 83 -5.08 -0.48 9.85
N GLY A 84 -4.22 -0.94 10.79
CA GLY A 84 -3.08 -1.81 10.53
C GLY A 84 -1.76 -1.10 10.22
N SER A 85 -1.71 0.22 10.25
CA SER A 85 -0.47 0.95 9.96
C SER A 85 0.52 0.84 11.11
N PHE A 86 1.81 0.89 10.80
CA PHE A 86 2.88 0.92 11.79
C PHE A 86 3.88 2.06 11.48
N PRO A 87 4.51 2.63 12.52
CA PRO A 87 5.37 3.78 12.35
C PRO A 87 6.68 3.41 11.63
N VAL A 88 7.18 4.34 10.84
CA VAL A 88 8.53 4.35 10.29
C VAL A 88 9.14 5.73 10.50
N ASP A 89 10.40 5.74 10.93
CA ASP A 89 11.26 6.91 10.88
C ASP A 89 11.89 6.99 9.49
N ARG A 90 11.53 8.02 8.71
CA ARG A 90 12.03 8.20 7.33
C ARG A 90 13.30 9.05 7.27
N GLU A 91 13.65 9.72 8.37
CA GLU A 91 14.88 10.53 8.47
C GLU A 91 16.08 9.64 8.79
N THR A 92 15.84 8.47 9.35
CA THR A 92 16.84 7.45 9.62
C THR A 92 16.65 6.23 8.72
N ASN A 93 17.71 5.44 8.55
CA ASN A 93 17.62 4.16 7.87
C ASN A 93 16.97 3.13 8.83
N ASP A 94 15.66 3.26 9.08
CA ASP A 94 14.92 2.59 10.14
C ASP A 94 14.87 1.06 9.97
N VAL A 95 15.89 0.42 10.52
CA VAL A 95 16.04 -1.04 10.57
C VAL A 95 14.86 -1.69 11.32
N GLY A 96 14.24 -0.98 12.26
CA GLY A 96 13.07 -1.44 13.00
C GLY A 96 11.87 -1.65 12.09
N ALA A 97 11.54 -0.67 11.25
CA ALA A 97 10.46 -0.76 10.27
C ALA A 97 10.71 -1.87 9.24
N ILE A 98 11.96 -2.05 8.79
CA ILE A 98 12.35 -3.16 7.91
C ILE A 98 12.11 -4.50 8.62
N ARG A 99 12.59 -4.66 9.86
CA ARG A 99 12.39 -5.90 10.65
C ARG A 99 10.92 -6.20 10.89
N ASN A 100 10.11 -5.19 11.16
CA ASN A 100 8.66 -5.37 11.33
C ASN A 100 8.00 -5.83 10.04
N SER A 101 8.36 -5.22 8.91
CA SER A 101 7.89 -5.63 7.58
C SER A 101 8.22 -7.09 7.28
N LEU A 102 9.46 -7.50 7.54
CA LEU A 102 9.88 -8.90 7.37
C LEU A 102 9.11 -9.86 8.27
N ARG A 103 8.79 -9.46 9.51
CA ARG A 103 7.99 -10.27 10.45
C ARG A 103 6.55 -10.46 9.95
N ILE A 104 5.93 -9.40 9.41
CA ILE A 104 4.58 -9.47 8.83
C ILE A 104 4.59 -10.42 7.63
N LEU A 105 5.54 -10.25 6.72
CA LEU A 105 5.66 -11.06 5.51
C LEU A 105 5.97 -12.53 5.84
N ALA A 106 6.84 -12.81 6.81
CA ALA A 106 7.15 -14.18 7.24
C ALA A 106 5.93 -14.97 7.74
N ARG A 107 4.86 -14.29 8.15
CA ARG A 107 3.58 -14.90 8.57
C ARG A 107 2.54 -14.98 7.44
N GLY A 108 2.94 -14.74 6.20
CA GLY A 108 2.02 -14.68 5.05
C GLY A 108 1.18 -13.39 4.97
N GLY A 109 1.59 -12.35 5.71
CA GLY A 109 0.88 -11.08 5.79
C GLY A 109 1.13 -10.16 4.58
N THR A 110 0.47 -8.99 4.60
CA THR A 110 0.59 -7.98 3.54
C THR A 110 1.15 -6.67 4.12
N VAL A 111 2.24 -6.17 3.53
CA VAL A 111 2.86 -4.89 3.90
C VAL A 111 2.61 -3.86 2.80
N GLY A 112 2.09 -2.70 3.16
CA GLY A 112 1.88 -1.57 2.25
C GLY A 112 3.00 -0.55 2.34
N ILE A 113 3.51 -0.10 1.20
CA ILE A 113 4.60 0.88 1.11
C ILE A 113 4.29 1.90 0.02
N PHE A 114 4.52 3.17 0.32
CA PHE A 114 4.61 4.23 -0.67
C PHE A 114 6.10 4.45 -1.01
N PRO A 115 6.58 3.94 -2.16
CA PRO A 115 8.00 3.94 -2.49
C PRO A 115 8.59 5.35 -2.62
N GLU A 116 7.78 6.37 -2.90
CA GLU A 116 8.19 7.77 -3.02
C GLU A 116 8.42 8.45 -1.65
N GLY A 117 8.00 7.81 -0.56
CA GLY A 117 8.16 8.34 0.80
C GLY A 117 7.39 9.64 1.09
N THR A 118 6.74 10.25 0.10
CA THR A 118 5.95 11.49 0.21
C THR A 118 4.84 11.50 -0.84
N ARG A 119 3.76 12.27 -0.59
CA ARG A 119 2.65 12.41 -1.54
C ARG A 119 3.12 13.16 -2.79
N GLY A 120 2.88 12.59 -3.96
CA GLY A 120 3.24 13.20 -5.26
C GLY A 120 4.75 13.21 -5.56
N GLY A 121 5.57 12.50 -4.79
CA GLY A 121 6.99 12.33 -5.10
C GLY A 121 7.20 11.61 -6.44
N GLN A 122 8.37 11.81 -7.05
CA GLN A 122 8.75 11.16 -8.32
C GLN A 122 9.91 10.17 -8.13
N GLU A 123 10.75 10.40 -7.12
CA GLU A 123 11.88 9.53 -6.84
C GLU A 123 11.43 8.34 -5.99
N LEU A 124 11.76 7.13 -6.46
CA LEU A 124 11.41 5.89 -5.78
C LEU A 124 12.60 5.40 -4.95
N HIS A 125 12.37 5.19 -3.67
CA HIS A 125 13.37 4.60 -2.79
C HIS A 125 13.41 3.07 -2.94
N GLY A 126 14.62 2.50 -2.89
CA GLY A 126 14.83 1.05 -3.03
C GLY A 126 14.32 0.18 -1.88
N GLY A 127 13.69 0.76 -0.85
CA GLY A 127 13.19 0.06 0.34
C GLY A 127 12.15 -1.03 0.01
N VAL A 128 11.27 -0.77 -0.96
CA VAL A 128 10.29 -1.78 -1.43
C VAL A 128 11.00 -3.01 -1.98
N ALA A 129 11.90 -2.80 -2.94
CA ALA A 129 12.66 -3.88 -3.57
C ALA A 129 13.52 -4.62 -2.54
N LEU A 130 14.14 -3.91 -1.59
CA LEU A 130 14.95 -4.50 -0.52
C LEU A 130 14.12 -5.43 0.39
N ILE A 131 12.97 -4.95 0.87
CA ILE A 131 12.09 -5.70 1.76
C ILE A 131 11.53 -6.93 1.02
N ALA A 132 11.06 -6.74 -0.20
CA ALA A 132 10.51 -7.81 -1.02
C ALA A 132 11.56 -8.90 -1.31
N ALA A 133 12.79 -8.50 -1.65
CA ALA A 133 13.89 -9.44 -1.91
C ALA A 133 14.25 -10.25 -0.66
N LYS A 134 14.39 -9.58 0.49
CA LYS A 134 14.69 -10.25 1.78
C LYS A 134 13.57 -11.20 2.22
N ALA A 135 12.30 -10.83 1.99
CA ALA A 135 11.15 -11.64 2.34
C ALA A 135 10.82 -12.73 1.30
N ARG A 136 11.48 -12.72 0.13
CA ARG A 136 11.10 -13.52 -1.05
C ARG A 136 9.62 -13.35 -1.40
N ALA A 137 9.11 -12.14 -1.23
CA ALA A 137 7.72 -11.78 -1.46
C ALA A 137 7.58 -11.09 -2.83
N PRO A 138 6.52 -11.36 -3.61
CA PRO A 138 6.20 -10.57 -4.78
C PRO A 138 5.83 -9.12 -4.40
N ILE A 139 6.03 -8.21 -5.34
CA ILE A 139 5.63 -6.81 -5.23
C ILE A 139 4.39 -6.61 -6.10
N LEU A 140 3.25 -6.26 -5.51
CA LEU A 140 2.05 -5.87 -6.24
C LEU A 140 2.04 -4.35 -6.44
N PRO A 141 2.25 -3.84 -7.67
CA PRO A 141 2.15 -2.43 -7.96
C PRO A 141 0.68 -1.99 -7.98
N VAL A 142 0.39 -0.83 -7.39
CA VAL A 142 -0.96 -0.28 -7.30
C VAL A 142 -0.98 1.17 -7.76
N GLY A 143 -1.73 1.43 -8.82
CA GLY A 143 -2.04 2.78 -9.27
C GLY A 143 -3.32 3.28 -8.62
N LEU A 144 -3.30 4.53 -8.18
CA LEU A 144 -4.50 5.27 -7.78
C LEU A 144 -4.68 6.47 -8.70
N SER A 145 -5.92 6.75 -9.06
CA SER A 145 -6.32 7.99 -9.74
C SER A 145 -7.72 8.43 -9.31
N ARG A 146 -8.02 9.72 -9.54
CA ARG A 146 -9.33 10.32 -9.27
C ARG A 146 -9.84 11.02 -10.52
N GLN A 147 -11.03 10.63 -10.99
CA GLN A 147 -11.72 11.24 -12.11
C GLN A 147 -13.07 11.79 -11.65
N GLY A 148 -13.13 13.10 -11.37
CA GLY A 148 -14.34 13.72 -10.80
C GLY A 148 -14.71 13.08 -9.45
N ARG A 149 -15.85 12.38 -9.42
CA ARG A 149 -16.36 11.63 -8.25
C ARG A 149 -15.94 10.16 -8.22
N ARG A 150 -15.12 9.69 -9.14
CA ARG A 150 -14.66 8.30 -9.19
C ARG A 150 -13.22 8.18 -8.70
N TRP A 151 -13.00 7.32 -7.72
CA TRP A 151 -11.69 6.80 -7.33
C TRP A 151 -11.46 5.50 -8.07
N VAL A 152 -10.30 5.36 -8.70
CA VAL A 152 -9.92 4.16 -9.44
C VAL A 152 -8.69 3.56 -8.77
N VAL A 153 -8.78 2.29 -8.37
CA VAL A 153 -7.68 1.50 -7.84
C VAL A 153 -7.33 0.41 -8.86
N ARG A 154 -6.08 0.38 -9.31
CA ARG A 154 -5.61 -0.58 -10.33
C ARG A 154 -4.47 -1.41 -9.78
N PHE A 155 -4.69 -2.72 -9.71
CA PHE A 155 -3.67 -3.69 -9.38
C PHE A 155 -2.97 -4.15 -10.66
N GLY A 156 -1.65 -3.96 -10.76
CA GLY A 156 -0.86 -4.52 -11.85
C GLY A 156 -0.45 -5.97 -11.58
N GLU A 157 0.22 -6.59 -12.54
CA GLU A 157 0.80 -7.92 -12.36
C GLU A 157 1.89 -7.89 -11.27
N PRO A 158 1.98 -8.90 -10.39
CA PRO A 158 2.98 -8.94 -9.36
C PRO A 158 4.39 -9.08 -9.95
N LEU A 159 5.27 -8.14 -9.57
CA LEU A 159 6.68 -8.19 -9.94
C LEU A 159 7.42 -9.18 -9.04
N SER A 160 8.33 -9.94 -9.64
CA SER A 160 9.28 -10.76 -8.89
C SER A 160 10.28 -9.87 -8.16
N ALA A 161 10.58 -10.20 -6.91
CA ALA A 161 11.67 -9.56 -6.17
C ALA A 161 13.06 -10.13 -6.51
N ARG A 162 13.17 -10.97 -7.54
CA ARG A 162 14.46 -11.51 -8.03
C ARG A 162 15.13 -10.48 -8.93
N GLY A 163 16.38 -10.14 -8.61
CA GLY A 163 17.20 -9.21 -9.39
C GLY A 163 17.87 -8.15 -8.53
N GLY A 164 18.55 -7.21 -9.19
CA GLY A 164 19.17 -6.07 -8.51
C GLY A 164 18.13 -5.05 -8.03
N ILE A 165 18.33 -4.51 -6.82
CA ILE A 165 17.42 -3.53 -6.20
C ILE A 165 17.08 -2.37 -7.14
N LYS A 166 18.08 -1.81 -7.83
CA LYS A 166 17.88 -0.70 -8.79
C LYS A 166 16.96 -1.10 -9.95
N ALA A 167 17.17 -2.27 -10.55
CA ALA A 167 16.37 -2.75 -11.67
C ALA A 167 14.91 -3.01 -11.26
N VAL A 168 14.70 -3.66 -10.10
CA VAL A 168 13.35 -3.90 -9.57
C VAL A 168 12.65 -2.58 -9.24
N THR A 169 13.38 -1.60 -8.69
CA THR A 169 12.82 -0.27 -8.37
C THR A 169 12.43 0.50 -9.64
N ALA A 170 13.24 0.45 -10.69
CA ALA A 170 12.92 1.07 -11.98
C ALA A 170 11.67 0.43 -12.62
N ALA A 171 11.62 -0.90 -12.69
CA ALA A 171 10.47 -1.63 -13.22
C ALA A 171 9.19 -1.33 -12.42
N LEU A 172 9.30 -1.24 -11.09
CA LEU A 172 8.19 -0.82 -10.24
C LEU A 172 7.70 0.59 -10.60
N GLY A 173 8.62 1.54 -10.82
CA GLY A 173 8.26 2.91 -11.20
C GLY A 173 7.47 2.99 -12.49
N GLU A 174 7.92 2.31 -13.53
CA GLU A 174 7.22 2.24 -14.82
C GLU A 174 5.80 1.66 -14.65
N GLN A 175 5.64 0.63 -13.81
CA GLN A 175 4.33 0.06 -13.51
C GLN A 175 3.42 1.05 -12.78
N LEU A 176 3.93 1.71 -11.74
CA LEU A 176 3.15 2.69 -10.97
C LEU A 176 2.70 3.86 -11.85
N ASP A 177 3.58 4.37 -12.70
CA ASP A 177 3.25 5.45 -13.63
C ASP A 177 2.20 5.03 -14.65
N ARG A 178 2.32 3.82 -15.21
CA ARG A 178 1.33 3.27 -16.13
C ARG A 178 -0.03 3.10 -15.46
N LEU A 179 -0.08 2.55 -14.25
CA LEU A 179 -1.33 2.25 -13.53
C LEU A 179 -2.03 3.50 -12.97
N SER A 180 -1.31 4.59 -12.74
CA SER A 180 -1.89 5.83 -12.19
C SER A 180 -2.38 6.82 -13.24
N ARG A 181 -2.20 6.55 -14.55
CA ARG A 181 -2.75 7.40 -15.60
C ARG A 181 -4.29 7.25 -15.64
N PRO A 182 -5.05 8.36 -15.70
CA PRO A 182 -6.47 8.28 -16.00
C PRO A 182 -6.64 7.70 -17.41
N GLU A 183 -7.59 6.79 -17.59
CA GLU A 183 -8.02 6.39 -18.93
C GLU A 183 -8.63 7.59 -19.65
N HIS A 184 -8.28 7.74 -20.93
CA HIS A 184 -8.83 8.74 -21.85
C HIS A 184 -10.27 8.40 -22.25
#